data_AF-A0A6N2ELV9-F1
#
_entry.id   AF-A0A6N2ELV9-F1
#
_cell.length_a   1.000
_cell.length_b   1.000
_cell.length_c   1.000
_cell.angle_alpha   90.00
_cell.angle_beta   90.00
_cell.angle_gamma   90.00
#
_symmetry.space_group_name_H-M   'P 1'
#
loop_
_entity.id
_entity.type
_entity.pdbx_description
1 polymer ?
#
loop_
_entity_poly.entity_id
_entity_poly.type
_entity_poly.pdbx_seq_one_letter_code
_entity_poly.pdbx_strand_id
1 'polypeptide(L)'
;MADPTPLPDLLPTPLAEFASLRLLLPLLDHPRAKEPTTIAWHVLEVFVKQRKLLTSRDAGPGQDNGDLLCTGYLVRGAELPAPLESPWSWLDAQLTWQTAALRPVHTPPPQFLPEPPNPDQPEAPENFWTPRPRVLQPPVELGVAWLGDLTALQSPGVLPPQPRAHLLGCSLLTVGFPFGEGGIGALVQPQLGEALDFVLKPQRVIATEPGDTLAGLAERYGTTVQTLRNLNPFLLPLDTVLTEVGDTLLTLAGEYGTTVEWLMENNPDVHRFGIHVTVEGDTLKSLAEVYLTTPKTLRKYNAPTFDFWSQSEPLPVGFDLVVPLTRPSTPLDPGQELLVPLFRPSTLLPDTWLHLPPRRRSFADPDDRSYLDVDPEPEPEPTTEP
;
A
#
# COMPACT_ATOMS: atom_id res chain seq x y z
N MET A 1 -24.25 -52.95 -4.69
CA MET A 1 -23.32 -51.92 -5.20
C MET A 1 -24.17 -50.70 -5.48
N ALA A 2 -24.11 -49.70 -4.60
CA ALA A 2 -24.80 -48.43 -4.85
C ALA A 2 -23.95 -47.63 -5.83
N ASP A 3 -24.55 -47.19 -6.93
CA ASP A 3 -23.96 -46.25 -7.87
C ASP A 3 -23.60 -44.95 -7.11
N PRO A 4 -22.40 -44.36 -7.33
CA PRO A 4 -22.12 -43.05 -6.81
C PRO A 4 -22.99 -42.05 -7.57
N THR A 5 -23.91 -41.42 -6.84
CA THR A 5 -24.67 -40.26 -7.31
C THR A 5 -23.69 -39.24 -7.91
N PRO A 6 -23.89 -38.74 -9.14
CA PRO A 6 -23.07 -37.65 -9.66
C PRO A 6 -23.23 -36.44 -8.73
N LEU A 7 -22.11 -35.93 -8.22
CA LEU A 7 -22.08 -34.66 -7.50
C LEU A 7 -22.76 -33.60 -8.38
N PRO A 8 -23.62 -32.74 -7.81
CA PRO A 8 -24.28 -31.70 -8.58
C PRO A 8 -23.21 -30.81 -9.22
N ASP A 9 -23.40 -30.46 -10.50
CA ASP A 9 -22.53 -29.56 -11.25
C ASP A 9 -22.25 -28.30 -10.43
N LEU A 10 -21.10 -28.27 -9.77
CA LEU A 10 -20.61 -27.11 -9.05
C LEU A 10 -20.35 -26.04 -10.10
N LEU A 11 -21.01 -24.89 -9.95
CA LEU A 11 -20.71 -23.69 -10.72
C LEU A 11 -19.18 -23.48 -10.71
N PRO A 12 -18.55 -23.17 -11.86
CA PRO A 12 -17.10 -23.12 -11.95
C PRO A 12 -16.59 -22.02 -11.02
N THR A 13 -16.10 -22.41 -9.86
CA THR A 13 -15.26 -21.54 -9.06
C THR A 13 -13.96 -21.38 -9.86
N PRO A 14 -13.42 -20.16 -10.01
CA PRO A 14 -12.11 -20.00 -10.65
C PRO A 14 -10.99 -20.66 -9.83
N LEU A 15 -11.26 -21.03 -8.57
CA LEU A 15 -10.36 -21.78 -7.69
C LEU A 15 -10.20 -23.24 -8.14
N ALA A 16 -9.01 -23.80 -7.96
CA ALA A 16 -8.83 -25.25 -8.02
C ALA A 16 -9.73 -25.95 -6.98
N GLU A 17 -10.09 -27.21 -7.25
CA GLU A 17 -11.02 -28.04 -6.45
C GLU A 17 -10.73 -28.06 -4.94
N PHE A 18 -9.46 -27.86 -4.54
CA PHE A 18 -9.00 -27.90 -3.15
C PHE A 18 -8.55 -26.54 -2.60
N ALA A 19 -8.64 -25.47 -3.38
CA ALA A 19 -8.27 -24.13 -2.95
C ALA A 19 -9.47 -23.43 -2.31
N SER A 20 -9.22 -22.79 -1.16
CA SER A 20 -10.22 -22.00 -0.42
C SER A 20 -9.98 -20.49 -0.55
N LEU A 21 -8.85 -20.10 -1.13
CA LEU A 21 -8.42 -18.72 -1.23
C LEU A 21 -7.47 -18.52 -2.42
N ARG A 22 -7.60 -17.40 -3.12
CA ARG A 22 -6.60 -16.90 -4.07
C ARG A 22 -5.92 -15.66 -3.48
N LEU A 23 -4.59 -15.60 -3.54
CA LEU A 23 -3.76 -14.50 -3.09
C LEU A 23 -3.13 -13.82 -4.30
N LEU A 24 -3.05 -12.49 -4.25
CA LEU A 24 -2.25 -11.66 -5.12
C LEU A 24 -1.17 -10.99 -4.27
N LEU A 25 0.10 -11.28 -4.55
CA LEU A 25 1.23 -10.81 -3.75
C LEU A 25 2.23 -10.08 -4.66
N PRO A 26 2.65 -8.86 -4.30
CA PRO A 26 3.62 -8.12 -5.10
C PRO A 26 5.00 -8.77 -4.98
N LEU A 27 5.68 -8.90 -6.11
CA LEU A 27 7.10 -9.21 -6.15
C LEU A 27 7.87 -7.90 -6.24
N LEU A 28 8.70 -7.64 -5.23
CA LEU A 28 9.46 -6.41 -5.13
C LEU A 28 10.87 -6.58 -5.71
N ASP A 29 11.42 -5.50 -6.27
CA ASP A 29 12.78 -5.41 -6.80
C ASP A 29 13.87 -5.76 -5.77
N HIS A 30 13.78 -5.22 -4.55
CA HIS A 30 14.71 -5.48 -3.47
C HIS A 30 13.99 -5.46 -2.10
N PRO A 31 14.13 -6.52 -1.28
CA PRO A 31 13.58 -6.54 0.07
C PRO A 31 14.20 -5.40 0.89
N ARG A 32 13.39 -4.55 1.52
CA ARG A 32 13.86 -3.40 2.33
C ARG A 32 14.42 -2.20 1.55
N ALA A 33 14.17 -2.10 0.24
CA ALA A 33 14.33 -0.82 -0.45
C ALA A 33 13.49 0.26 0.25
N LYS A 34 13.99 1.50 0.31
CA LYS A 34 13.24 2.63 0.88
C LYS A 34 11.95 2.91 0.09
N GLU A 35 12.02 2.67 -1.22
CA GLU A 35 10.92 2.81 -2.18
C GLU A 35 10.87 1.53 -3.03
N PRO A 36 10.28 0.44 -2.50
CA PRO A 36 10.26 -0.84 -3.20
C PRO A 36 9.34 -0.76 -4.43
N THR A 37 9.83 -1.25 -5.57
CA THR A 37 9.04 -1.25 -6.82
C THR A 37 8.52 -2.65 -7.12
N THR A 38 7.23 -2.75 -7.49
CA THR A 38 6.64 -4.02 -7.89
C THR A 38 7.06 -4.36 -9.31
N ILE A 39 7.84 -5.43 -9.47
CA ILE A 39 8.36 -5.92 -10.75
C ILE A 39 7.51 -7.04 -11.37
N ALA A 40 6.67 -7.67 -10.56
CA ALA A 40 5.76 -8.76 -10.92
C ALA A 40 4.68 -8.92 -9.86
N TRP A 41 3.71 -9.77 -10.16
CA TRP A 41 2.75 -10.26 -9.16
C TRP A 41 2.75 -11.77 -9.14
N HIS A 42 2.73 -12.35 -7.94
CA HIS A 42 2.45 -13.77 -7.75
C HIS A 42 0.98 -13.96 -7.42
N VAL A 43 0.33 -14.85 -8.18
CA VAL A 43 -1.01 -15.32 -7.90
C VAL A 43 -0.90 -16.71 -7.29
N LEU A 44 -1.35 -16.90 -6.06
CA LEU A 44 -1.26 -18.18 -5.36
C LEU A 44 -2.65 -18.66 -4.98
N GLU A 45 -2.97 -19.90 -5.26
CA GLU A 45 -4.16 -20.55 -4.69
C GLU A 45 -3.76 -21.43 -3.52
N VAL A 46 -4.50 -21.30 -2.42
CA VAL A 46 -4.10 -21.84 -1.12
C VAL A 46 -5.29 -22.50 -0.44
N PHE A 47 -5.05 -23.67 0.15
CA PHE A 47 -5.94 -24.27 1.13
C PHE A 47 -5.66 -23.65 2.51
N VAL A 48 -6.67 -23.12 3.19
CA VAL A 48 -6.51 -22.28 4.38
C VAL A 48 -7.16 -22.91 5.60
N LYS A 49 -6.45 -22.86 6.73
CA LYS A 49 -6.97 -23.15 8.07
C LYS A 49 -6.73 -21.94 8.97
N GLN A 50 -7.80 -21.41 9.55
CA GLN A 50 -7.68 -20.37 10.58
C GLN A 50 -7.02 -20.96 11.83
N ARG A 51 -6.00 -20.28 12.36
CA ARG A 51 -5.34 -20.63 13.63
C ARG A 51 -5.90 -19.83 14.79
N LYS A 52 -6.00 -18.51 14.63
CA LYS A 52 -6.37 -17.60 15.71
C LYS A 52 -6.91 -16.28 15.17
N LEU A 53 -7.90 -15.71 15.86
CA LEU A 53 -8.29 -14.31 15.71
C LEU A 53 -7.30 -13.43 16.46
N LEU A 54 -6.67 -12.46 15.79
CA LEU A 54 -5.76 -11.52 16.41
C LEU A 54 -6.56 -10.47 17.17
N THR A 55 -6.28 -10.35 18.47
CA THR A 55 -6.98 -9.46 19.38
C THR A 55 -6.05 -8.34 19.85
N SER A 56 -6.59 -7.39 20.63
CA SER A 56 -5.79 -6.34 21.30
C SER A 56 -4.68 -6.87 22.21
N ARG A 57 -4.74 -8.15 22.64
CA ARG A 57 -3.63 -8.78 23.37
C ARG A 57 -2.42 -9.07 22.48
N ASP A 58 -2.65 -9.30 21.19
CA ASP A 58 -1.62 -9.65 20.21
C ASP A 58 -1.04 -8.41 19.50
N ALA A 59 -1.88 -7.39 19.26
CA ALA A 59 -1.53 -6.20 18.49
C ALA A 59 -1.31 -4.93 19.34
N GLY A 60 -1.36 -5.06 20.67
CA GLY A 60 -1.21 -3.95 21.62
C GLY A 60 -2.54 -3.27 21.99
N PRO A 61 -2.53 -2.51 23.10
CA PRO A 61 -3.76 -1.95 23.67
C PRO A 61 -4.49 -1.02 22.68
N GLY A 62 -5.78 -1.28 22.48
CA GLY A 62 -6.66 -0.49 21.61
C GLY A 62 -6.65 -0.90 20.13
N GLN A 63 -5.86 -1.91 19.75
CA GLN A 63 -5.77 -2.40 18.37
C GLN A 63 -6.47 -3.76 18.26
N ASP A 64 -7.78 -3.76 18.08
CA ASP A 64 -8.55 -4.96 17.73
C ASP A 64 -8.85 -4.91 16.23
N ASN A 65 -7.98 -5.54 15.43
CA ASN A 65 -8.00 -5.39 13.98
C ASN A 65 -9.01 -6.32 13.29
N GLY A 66 -9.51 -7.34 13.99
CA GLY A 66 -10.28 -8.43 13.36
C GLY A 66 -9.46 -9.23 12.34
N ASP A 67 -8.12 -9.15 12.43
CA ASP A 67 -7.22 -9.87 11.54
C ASP A 67 -7.15 -11.35 11.94
N LEU A 68 -6.99 -12.24 10.97
CA LEU A 68 -7.00 -13.69 11.17
C LEU A 68 -5.62 -14.25 10.88
N LEU A 69 -4.98 -14.86 11.88
CA LEU A 69 -3.79 -15.67 11.67
C LEU A 69 -4.21 -17.02 11.08
N CYS A 70 -3.62 -17.35 9.94
CA CYS A 70 -3.95 -18.52 9.14
C CYS A 70 -2.68 -19.31 8.81
N THR A 71 -2.85 -20.63 8.71
CA THR A 71 -1.92 -21.51 8.02
C THR A 71 -2.57 -22.05 6.77
N GLY A 72 -1.76 -22.47 5.80
CA GLY A 72 -2.28 -23.11 4.61
C GLY A 72 -1.24 -23.89 3.84
N TYR A 73 -1.67 -24.48 2.73
CA TYR A 73 -0.83 -25.18 1.79
C TYR A 73 -1.05 -24.63 0.39
N LEU A 74 0.04 -24.38 -0.35
CA LEU A 74 -0.05 -23.94 -1.74
C LEU A 74 -0.67 -25.05 -2.61
N VAL A 75 -1.66 -24.69 -3.42
CA VAL A 75 -2.38 -25.58 -4.36
C VAL A 75 -1.97 -25.33 -5.81
N ARG A 76 -1.63 -24.09 -6.19
CA ARG A 76 -0.97 -23.74 -7.47
C ARG A 76 -0.57 -22.28 -7.47
N GLY A 77 0.35 -21.92 -8.37
CA GLY A 77 0.83 -20.55 -8.52
C GLY A 77 0.86 -20.10 -9.98
N ALA A 78 0.76 -18.80 -10.21
CA ALA A 78 0.99 -18.14 -11.49
C ALA A 78 1.75 -16.82 -11.26
N GLU A 79 2.37 -16.30 -12.32
CA GLU A 79 3.03 -14.99 -12.31
C GLU A 79 2.36 -14.08 -13.32
N LEU A 80 2.15 -12.82 -12.93
CA LEU A 80 1.63 -11.75 -13.78
C LEU A 80 2.65 -10.62 -13.91
N PRO A 81 2.68 -9.92 -15.06
CA PRO A 81 3.53 -8.75 -15.23
C PRO A 81 3.10 -7.60 -14.31
N ALA A 82 4.02 -6.68 -14.07
CA ALA A 82 3.74 -5.37 -13.50
C ALA A 82 3.98 -4.29 -14.57
N PRO A 83 3.05 -3.34 -14.81
CA PRO A 83 1.72 -3.28 -14.20
C PRO A 83 0.79 -4.42 -14.67
N LEU A 84 -0.28 -4.67 -13.90
CA LEU A 84 -1.34 -5.58 -14.33
C LEU A 84 -2.06 -4.99 -15.56
N GLU A 85 -2.48 -5.85 -16.50
CA GLU A 85 -3.31 -5.43 -17.65
C GLU A 85 -4.68 -4.88 -17.22
N SER A 86 -5.25 -5.47 -16.17
CA SER A 86 -6.49 -5.03 -15.52
C SER A 86 -6.40 -5.31 -14.01
N PRO A 87 -7.06 -4.51 -13.14
CA PRO A 87 -7.08 -4.75 -11.69
C PRO A 87 -7.57 -6.14 -11.29
N TRP A 88 -8.35 -6.79 -12.17
CA TRP A 88 -9.01 -8.07 -11.94
C TRP A 88 -8.40 -9.25 -12.69
N SER A 89 -7.35 -9.04 -13.50
CA SER A 89 -6.75 -10.10 -14.34
C SER A 89 -6.28 -11.32 -13.54
N TRP A 90 -5.88 -11.11 -12.28
CA TRP A 90 -5.48 -12.17 -11.37
C TRP A 90 -6.62 -13.10 -10.90
N LEU A 91 -7.88 -12.74 -11.15
CA LEU A 91 -9.05 -13.58 -10.90
C LEU A 91 -9.42 -14.46 -12.10
N ASP A 92 -8.73 -14.32 -13.24
CA ASP A 92 -8.97 -15.17 -14.40
C ASP A 92 -8.75 -16.66 -14.05
N ALA A 93 -9.65 -17.54 -14.50
CA ALA A 93 -9.50 -18.98 -14.33
C ALA A 93 -8.43 -19.55 -15.30
N GLN A 94 -8.23 -18.89 -16.44
CA GLN A 94 -7.37 -19.31 -17.54
C GLN A 94 -5.92 -18.80 -17.44
N LEU A 95 -5.51 -18.33 -16.25
CA LEU A 95 -4.12 -17.96 -16.01
C LEU A 95 -3.15 -19.09 -16.40
N THR A 96 -1.95 -18.71 -16.84
CA THR A 96 -0.86 -19.66 -17.10
C THR A 96 -0.34 -20.20 -15.77
N TRP A 97 -1.03 -21.20 -15.23
CA TRP A 97 -0.66 -21.87 -13.99
C TRP A 97 0.66 -22.61 -14.16
N GLN A 98 1.57 -22.39 -13.22
CA GLN A 98 2.85 -23.08 -13.19
C GLN A 98 2.59 -24.55 -12.81
N THR A 99 2.99 -25.46 -13.69
CA THR A 99 3.10 -26.88 -13.38
C THR A 99 4.27 -27.08 -12.43
N ALA A 100 4.07 -27.88 -11.38
CA ALA A 100 5.03 -28.13 -10.30
C ALA A 100 6.51 -28.11 -10.74
N ALA A 101 7.34 -27.40 -9.97
CA ALA A 101 8.80 -27.55 -9.87
C ALA A 101 9.74 -26.87 -10.88
N LEU A 102 9.33 -25.86 -11.65
CA LEU A 102 10.30 -25.06 -12.42
C LEU A 102 10.28 -23.58 -12.04
N ARG A 103 11.42 -23.09 -11.54
CA ARG A 103 11.73 -21.65 -11.44
C ARG A 103 11.55 -21.03 -12.83
N PRO A 104 10.62 -20.09 -13.03
CA PRO A 104 10.63 -19.28 -14.24
C PRO A 104 11.97 -18.55 -14.27
N VAL A 105 12.75 -18.76 -15.33
CA VAL A 105 13.89 -17.89 -15.64
C VAL A 105 13.28 -16.60 -16.19
N HIS A 106 13.06 -15.64 -15.31
CA HIS A 106 12.63 -14.32 -15.72
C HIS A 106 13.71 -13.68 -16.61
N THR A 107 13.34 -13.07 -17.73
CA THR A 107 14.27 -12.22 -18.49
C THR A 107 13.81 -10.78 -18.29
N PRO A 108 14.52 -9.93 -17.52
CA PRO A 108 14.09 -8.55 -17.30
C PRO A 108 13.95 -7.79 -18.61
N PRO A 109 12.99 -6.85 -18.69
CA PRO A 109 12.97 -5.87 -19.76
C PRO A 109 14.35 -5.17 -19.85
N PRO A 110 14.79 -4.75 -21.05
CA PRO A 110 16.12 -4.19 -21.25
C PRO A 110 16.47 -3.04 -20.30
N GLN A 111 15.47 -2.25 -19.90
CA GLN A 111 15.63 -1.12 -18.97
C GLN A 111 16.06 -1.49 -17.54
N PHE A 112 15.93 -2.76 -17.14
CA PHE A 112 16.34 -3.26 -15.82
C PHE A 112 17.58 -4.16 -15.90
N LEU A 113 18.16 -4.30 -17.10
CA LEU A 113 19.47 -4.91 -17.25
C LEU A 113 20.53 -3.86 -16.86
N PRO A 114 21.52 -4.21 -16.01
CA PRO A 114 22.60 -3.29 -15.70
C PRO A 114 23.36 -2.94 -17.00
N GLU A 115 23.73 -1.67 -17.19
CA GLU A 115 24.65 -1.30 -18.28
C GLU A 115 25.98 -2.06 -18.11
N PRO A 116 26.61 -2.53 -19.20
CA PRO A 116 27.88 -3.25 -19.09
C PRO A 116 28.90 -2.34 -18.40
N PRO A 117 29.68 -2.88 -17.44
CA PRO A 117 30.72 -2.09 -16.81
C PRO A 117 31.80 -1.83 -17.86
N ASN A 118 31.89 -0.57 -18.30
CA ASN A 118 32.93 -0.03 -19.17
C ASN A 118 32.90 -0.52 -20.65
N PRO A 119 32.80 0.37 -21.65
CA PRO A 119 32.86 -0.01 -23.08
C PRO A 119 34.16 -0.75 -23.49
N ASP A 120 35.22 -0.66 -22.69
CA ASP A 120 36.51 -1.31 -22.95
C ASP A 120 36.63 -2.74 -22.35
N GLN A 121 35.60 -3.25 -21.66
CA GLN A 121 35.54 -4.63 -21.19
C GLN A 121 34.32 -5.34 -21.80
N PRO A 122 34.49 -6.10 -22.90
CA PRO A 122 33.38 -6.68 -23.66
C PRO A 122 32.68 -7.86 -22.96
N GLU A 123 33.20 -8.34 -21.83
CA GLU A 123 32.67 -9.50 -21.12
C GLU A 123 32.42 -9.15 -19.65
N ALA A 124 31.18 -8.74 -19.35
CA ALA A 124 30.72 -8.76 -17.97
C ALA A 124 30.80 -10.22 -17.47
N PRO A 125 31.18 -10.46 -16.19
CA PRO A 125 31.30 -11.81 -15.66
C PRO A 125 30.02 -12.62 -15.93
N GLU A 126 30.12 -13.94 -16.18
CA GLU A 126 28.98 -14.78 -16.62
C GLU A 126 27.70 -14.63 -15.77
N ASN A 127 27.84 -14.22 -14.52
CA ASN A 127 26.74 -14.00 -13.56
C ASN A 127 26.19 -12.56 -13.52
N PHE A 128 26.74 -11.63 -14.30
CA PHE A 128 26.32 -10.23 -14.32
C PHE A 128 24.97 -10.04 -15.03
N TRP A 129 24.74 -10.84 -16.08
CA TRP A 129 23.51 -10.87 -16.86
C TRP A 129 22.53 -11.96 -16.44
N THR A 130 22.91 -12.88 -15.53
CA THR A 130 21.99 -13.92 -15.07
C THR A 130 20.84 -13.28 -14.30
N PRO A 131 19.59 -13.40 -14.80
CA PRO A 131 18.45 -12.92 -14.05
C PRO A 131 18.32 -13.70 -12.75
N ARG A 132 18.18 -12.98 -11.63
CA ARG A 132 17.92 -13.65 -10.34
C ARG A 132 16.54 -14.31 -10.39
N PRO A 133 16.39 -15.55 -9.91
CA PRO A 133 15.08 -16.20 -9.85
C PRO A 133 14.09 -15.33 -9.05
N ARG A 134 12.89 -15.15 -9.60
CA ARG A 134 11.80 -14.34 -9.02
C ARG A 134 11.18 -15.06 -7.83
N VAL A 135 11.78 -14.89 -6.67
CA VAL A 135 11.30 -15.51 -5.44
C VAL A 135 10.56 -14.50 -4.60
N LEU A 136 9.33 -14.87 -4.21
CA LEU A 136 8.60 -14.16 -3.17
C LEU A 136 9.42 -14.22 -1.87
N GLN A 137 9.68 -13.06 -1.27
CA GLN A 137 10.48 -12.97 -0.05
C GLN A 137 9.60 -12.54 1.11
N PRO A 138 9.09 -13.49 1.91
CA PRO A 138 8.40 -13.16 3.14
C PRO A 138 9.31 -12.38 4.11
N PRO A 139 8.75 -11.46 4.92
CA PRO A 139 7.35 -11.10 4.95
C PRO A 139 6.93 -10.24 3.74
N VAL A 140 5.77 -10.54 3.18
CA VAL A 140 5.15 -9.73 2.12
C VAL A 140 3.92 -9.04 2.71
N GLU A 141 3.94 -7.72 2.70
CA GLU A 141 2.83 -6.87 3.11
C GLU A 141 2.02 -6.42 1.90
N LEU A 142 0.83 -5.87 2.15
CA LEU A 142 -0.05 -5.31 1.11
C LEU A 142 -0.49 -6.32 0.04
N GLY A 143 -0.59 -7.60 0.40
CA GLY A 143 -1.25 -8.58 -0.43
C GLY A 143 -2.76 -8.36 -0.48
N VAL A 144 -3.38 -8.88 -1.55
CA VAL A 144 -4.83 -8.95 -1.71
C VAL A 144 -5.24 -10.42 -1.74
N ALA A 145 -6.38 -10.74 -1.14
CA ALA A 145 -6.88 -12.10 -1.05
C ALA A 145 -8.35 -12.15 -1.48
N TRP A 146 -8.72 -13.17 -2.25
CA TRP A 146 -10.10 -13.41 -2.66
C TRP A 146 -10.59 -14.79 -2.21
N LEU A 147 -11.70 -14.81 -1.48
CA LEU A 147 -12.23 -15.97 -0.76
C LEU A 147 -13.10 -16.93 -1.59
N GLY A 148 -13.32 -16.69 -2.89
CA GLY A 148 -14.30 -17.49 -3.64
C GLY A 148 -15.71 -16.88 -3.62
N ASP A 149 -16.73 -17.71 -3.88
CA ASP A 149 -18.12 -17.44 -3.51
C ASP A 149 -18.33 -17.76 -2.02
N LEU A 150 -18.70 -16.77 -1.21
CA LEU A 150 -18.85 -16.93 0.24
C LEU A 150 -20.00 -17.86 0.63
N THR A 151 -20.96 -18.12 -0.25
CA THR A 151 -22.04 -19.08 0.02
C THR A 151 -21.52 -20.51 0.21
N ALA A 152 -20.30 -20.80 -0.26
CA ALA A 152 -19.65 -22.11 -0.14
C ALA A 152 -18.84 -22.29 1.17
N LEU A 153 -18.63 -21.24 1.97
CA LEU A 153 -17.88 -21.31 3.22
C LEU A 153 -18.79 -21.77 4.38
N GLN A 154 -18.73 -23.05 4.72
CA GLN A 154 -19.33 -23.56 5.96
C GLN A 154 -18.47 -23.13 7.16
N SER A 155 -18.92 -22.17 7.96
CA SER A 155 -18.29 -21.82 9.23
C SER A 155 -19.09 -22.37 10.42
N PRO A 156 -18.45 -23.05 11.38
CA PRO A 156 -19.10 -23.36 12.65
C PRO A 156 -19.15 -22.07 13.50
N GLY A 157 -20.28 -21.35 13.46
CA GLY A 157 -20.56 -20.23 14.38
C GLY A 157 -20.64 -18.83 13.75
N VAL A 158 -21.30 -17.93 14.50
CA VAL A 158 -21.88 -16.63 14.10
C VAL A 158 -20.84 -15.70 13.45
N LEU A 159 -21.04 -15.43 12.16
CA LEU A 159 -20.30 -14.41 11.42
C LEU A 159 -20.87 -13.01 11.74
N PRO A 160 -20.05 -11.94 11.76
CA PRO A 160 -20.55 -10.57 11.86
C PRO A 160 -21.51 -10.24 10.71
N PRO A 161 -22.50 -9.35 10.91
CA PRO A 161 -23.62 -9.11 9.99
C PRO A 161 -23.23 -8.41 8.68
N GLN A 162 -21.96 -8.06 8.50
CA GLN A 162 -21.42 -7.62 7.22
C GLN A 162 -20.70 -8.82 6.59
N PRO A 163 -21.05 -9.23 5.36
CA PRO A 163 -20.36 -10.34 4.70
C PRO A 163 -18.87 -10.04 4.72
N ARG A 164 -18.05 -11.02 5.09
CA ARG A 164 -16.60 -10.95 4.85
C ARG A 164 -16.46 -10.44 3.42
N ALA A 165 -15.76 -9.34 3.19
CA ALA A 165 -15.60 -8.87 1.82
C ALA A 165 -15.02 -10.05 1.02
N HIS A 166 -15.60 -10.36 -0.14
CA HIS A 166 -15.03 -11.39 -1.03
C HIS A 166 -13.55 -11.14 -1.29
N LEU A 167 -13.15 -9.86 -1.17
CA LEU A 167 -11.81 -9.33 -1.27
C LEU A 167 -11.30 -8.84 0.10
N LEU A 168 -10.10 -9.26 0.50
CA LEU A 168 -9.48 -8.95 1.79
C LEU A 168 -8.04 -8.47 1.58
N GLY A 169 -7.48 -7.78 2.57
CA GLY A 169 -6.02 -7.64 2.62
C GLY A 169 -5.38 -8.94 3.12
N CYS A 170 -4.13 -9.19 2.76
CA CYS A 170 -3.36 -10.27 3.34
C CYS A 170 -1.89 -9.90 3.51
N SER A 171 -1.21 -10.65 4.37
CA SER A 171 0.24 -10.53 4.54
C SER A 171 0.84 -11.89 4.75
N LEU A 172 1.79 -12.24 3.89
CA LEU A 172 2.46 -13.52 3.93
C LEU A 172 3.63 -13.41 4.90
N LEU A 173 3.64 -14.24 5.93
CA LEU A 173 4.67 -14.23 6.96
C LEU A 173 5.81 -15.17 6.60
N THR A 174 5.48 -16.39 6.16
CA THR A 174 6.45 -17.46 5.88
C THR A 174 5.97 -18.34 4.73
N VAL A 175 6.93 -18.99 4.08
CA VAL A 175 6.74 -20.03 3.05
C VAL A 175 7.65 -21.19 3.42
N GLY A 176 7.14 -22.41 3.35
CA GLY A 176 7.87 -23.63 3.70
C GLY A 176 7.98 -23.86 5.21
N PHE A 177 8.90 -24.73 5.63
CA PHE A 177 9.10 -25.05 7.04
C PHE A 177 9.93 -23.96 7.75
N PRO A 178 9.62 -23.62 9.02
CA PRO A 178 10.53 -22.85 9.87
C PRO A 178 11.76 -23.73 10.15
N PHE A 179 12.81 -23.60 9.35
CA PHE A 179 14.10 -24.21 9.68
C PHE A 179 14.66 -23.45 10.90
N GLY A 180 15.02 -24.20 11.95
CA GLY A 180 15.39 -23.68 13.27
C GLY A 180 16.59 -22.71 13.30
N GLU A 181 17.01 -22.35 14.52
CA GLU A 181 18.07 -21.36 14.79
C GLU A 181 19.40 -21.71 14.07
N GLY A 182 19.62 -21.15 12.87
CA GLY A 182 20.85 -21.31 12.11
C GLY A 182 20.71 -21.60 10.61
N GLY A 183 19.49 -21.78 10.09
CA GLY A 183 19.27 -21.98 8.65
C GLY A 183 19.12 -20.68 7.88
N ILE A 184 19.95 -20.46 6.86
CA ILE A 184 19.78 -19.37 5.88
C ILE A 184 18.41 -19.58 5.21
N GLY A 185 17.43 -18.75 5.56
CA GLY A 185 16.10 -18.71 4.93
C GLY A 185 16.23 -18.28 3.48
N ALA A 186 16.64 -19.21 2.62
CA ALA A 186 16.94 -18.95 1.24
C ALA A 186 15.69 -19.15 0.40
N LEU A 187 15.11 -18.03 -0.03
CA LEU A 187 14.76 -17.80 -1.43
C LEU A 187 14.25 -19.05 -2.18
N VAL A 188 13.04 -19.53 -1.87
CA VAL A 188 12.32 -20.42 -2.79
C VAL A 188 10.94 -19.85 -3.10
N GLN A 189 10.57 -19.83 -4.39
CA GLN A 189 9.16 -19.72 -4.77
C GLN A 189 8.40 -20.84 -4.06
N PRO A 190 7.18 -20.59 -3.53
CA PRO A 190 6.43 -21.62 -2.85
C PRO A 190 6.20 -22.80 -3.82
N GLN A 191 6.67 -23.99 -3.47
CA GLN A 191 6.39 -25.19 -4.25
C GLN A 191 4.98 -25.70 -3.96
N LEU A 192 4.40 -26.43 -4.90
CA LEU A 192 3.11 -27.07 -4.71
C LEU A 192 3.14 -27.93 -3.43
N GLY A 193 2.17 -27.71 -2.53
CA GLY A 193 2.06 -28.40 -1.25
C GLY A 193 2.92 -27.81 -0.12
N GLU A 194 3.68 -26.74 -0.34
CA GLU A 194 4.41 -26.07 0.75
C GLU A 194 3.46 -25.37 1.71
N ALA A 195 3.84 -25.40 3.00
CA ALA A 195 3.13 -24.70 4.05
C ALA A 195 3.33 -23.18 3.94
N LEU A 196 2.30 -22.42 4.31
CA LEU A 196 2.30 -20.96 4.34
C LEU A 196 1.75 -20.50 5.69
N ASP A 197 2.40 -19.53 6.35
CA ASP A 197 1.77 -18.74 7.40
C ASP A 197 1.43 -17.36 6.85
N PHE A 198 0.21 -16.89 7.07
CA PHE A 198 -0.23 -15.57 6.62
C PHE A 198 -1.30 -14.99 7.54
N VAL A 199 -1.49 -13.68 7.43
CA VAL A 199 -2.54 -12.94 8.12
C VAL A 199 -3.55 -12.46 7.09
N LEU A 200 -4.82 -12.84 7.24
CA LEU A 200 -5.92 -12.23 6.50
C LEU A 200 -6.42 -11.00 7.25
N LYS A 201 -6.68 -9.93 6.51
CA LYS A 201 -7.04 -8.61 7.04
C LYS A 201 -8.36 -8.15 6.42
N PRO A 202 -9.51 -8.57 6.97
CA PRO A 202 -10.79 -8.45 6.28
C PRO A 202 -11.30 -7.04 5.99
N GLN A 203 -10.82 -6.06 6.75
CA GLN A 203 -11.27 -4.66 6.66
C GLN A 203 -10.23 -3.76 5.98
N ARG A 204 -9.28 -4.34 5.23
CA ARG A 204 -8.14 -3.62 4.66
C ARG A 204 -8.17 -3.46 3.16
N VAL A 205 -9.10 -4.09 2.47
CA VAL A 205 -9.26 -3.96 1.03
C VAL A 205 -10.74 -3.88 0.70
N ILE A 206 -11.08 -3.05 -0.28
CA ILE A 206 -12.41 -2.95 -0.86
C ILE A 206 -12.32 -3.01 -2.38
N ALA A 207 -13.39 -3.48 -3.03
CA ALA A 207 -13.62 -3.22 -4.44
C ALA A 207 -14.37 -1.89 -4.57
N THR A 208 -14.04 -1.07 -5.57
CA THR A 208 -14.79 0.15 -5.87
C THR A 208 -16.10 -0.20 -6.55
N GLU A 209 -17.15 0.56 -6.23
CA GLU A 209 -18.47 0.44 -6.86
C GLU A 209 -18.74 1.66 -7.76
N PRO A 210 -19.60 1.52 -8.79
CA PRO A 210 -20.03 2.66 -9.58
C PRO A 210 -20.60 3.79 -8.71
N GLY A 211 -19.99 4.97 -8.79
CA GLY A 211 -20.37 6.11 -7.95
C GLY A 211 -19.42 6.39 -6.79
N ASP A 212 -18.48 5.49 -6.48
CA ASP A 212 -17.49 5.73 -5.43
C ASP A 212 -16.51 6.86 -5.79
N THR A 213 -16.18 7.67 -4.79
CA THR A 213 -15.23 8.79 -4.86
C THR A 213 -14.26 8.71 -3.67
N LEU A 214 -13.09 9.33 -3.77
CA LEU A 214 -12.13 9.37 -2.66
C LEU A 214 -12.72 10.02 -1.40
N ALA A 215 -13.49 11.10 -1.55
CA ALA A 215 -14.17 11.78 -0.45
C ALA A 215 -15.25 10.89 0.19
N GLY A 216 -16.10 10.27 -0.63
CA GLY A 216 -17.17 9.39 -0.16
C GLY A 216 -16.63 8.15 0.55
N LEU A 217 -15.53 7.55 0.04
CA LEU A 217 -14.86 6.43 0.71
C LEU A 217 -14.15 6.87 1.99
N ALA A 218 -13.48 8.02 1.99
CA ALA A 218 -12.84 8.56 3.19
C ALA A 218 -13.85 8.77 4.33
N GLU A 219 -15.01 9.35 4.02
CA GLU A 219 -16.11 9.51 4.97
C GLU A 219 -16.67 8.16 5.43
N ARG A 220 -17.02 7.27 4.49
CA ARG A 220 -17.61 5.94 4.78
C ARG A 220 -16.74 5.09 5.71
N TYR A 221 -15.41 5.16 5.56
CA TYR A 221 -14.46 4.36 6.34
C TYR A 221 -13.76 5.14 7.46
N GLY A 222 -14.15 6.39 7.73
CA GLY A 222 -13.61 7.19 8.83
C GLY A 222 -12.11 7.49 8.68
N THR A 223 -11.68 7.81 7.46
CA THR A 223 -10.30 8.17 7.13
C THR A 223 -10.22 9.49 6.35
N THR A 224 -9.07 9.81 5.78
CA THR A 224 -8.85 11.02 4.98
C THR A 224 -8.48 10.67 3.55
N VAL A 225 -8.80 11.55 2.60
CA VAL A 225 -8.38 11.43 1.19
C VAL A 225 -6.87 11.25 1.08
N GLN A 226 -6.09 12.00 1.87
CA GLN A 226 -4.64 11.88 1.90
C GLN A 226 -4.17 10.49 2.34
N THR A 227 -4.80 9.92 3.37
CA THR A 227 -4.46 8.56 3.83
C THR A 227 -4.79 7.51 2.77
N LEU A 228 -5.95 7.62 2.11
CA LEU A 228 -6.32 6.71 1.03
C LEU A 228 -5.34 6.80 -0.15
N ARG A 229 -4.95 8.01 -0.57
CA ARG A 229 -3.94 8.20 -1.63
C ARG A 229 -2.59 7.58 -1.26
N ASN A 230 -2.12 7.82 -0.03
CA ASN A 230 -0.84 7.30 0.43
C ASN A 230 -0.81 5.75 0.42
N LEU A 231 -1.95 5.11 0.68
CA LEU A 231 -2.08 3.64 0.63
C LEU A 231 -2.31 3.09 -0.78
N ASN A 232 -2.70 3.95 -1.73
CA ASN A 232 -3.04 3.57 -3.09
C ASN A 232 -2.30 4.45 -4.10
N PRO A 233 -0.97 4.30 -4.25
CA PRO A 233 -0.15 5.20 -5.07
C PRO A 233 -0.54 5.25 -6.56
N PHE A 234 -1.22 4.22 -7.08
CA PHE A 234 -1.76 4.22 -8.44
C PHE A 234 -2.88 5.26 -8.66
N LEU A 235 -3.40 5.89 -7.59
CA LEU A 235 -4.31 7.03 -7.64
C LEU A 235 -3.58 8.40 -7.65
N LEU A 236 -2.25 8.40 -7.72
CA LEU A 236 -1.40 9.59 -7.80
C LEU A 236 -0.84 9.96 -9.20
N PRO A 237 -1.33 9.44 -10.36
CA PRO A 237 -0.99 10.05 -11.64
C PRO A 237 -1.26 11.55 -11.63
N LEU A 238 -0.35 12.31 -12.23
CA LEU A 238 -0.43 13.75 -12.31
C LEU A 238 -1.22 14.18 -13.55
N ASP A 239 -1.93 15.28 -13.40
CA ASP A 239 -2.57 16.04 -14.47
C ASP A 239 -2.03 17.47 -14.46
N THR A 240 -2.07 18.14 -15.61
CA THR A 240 -1.65 19.54 -15.75
C THR A 240 -2.90 20.41 -15.90
N VAL A 241 -3.07 21.36 -14.98
CA VAL A 241 -4.19 22.29 -14.99
C VAL A 241 -3.71 23.72 -15.12
N LEU A 242 -4.56 24.59 -15.66
CA LEU A 242 -4.31 26.02 -15.73
C LEU A 242 -4.99 26.70 -14.54
N THR A 243 -4.25 27.55 -13.83
CA THR A 243 -4.79 28.37 -12.75
C THR A 243 -5.81 29.38 -13.25
N GLU A 244 -6.89 29.56 -12.51
CA GLU A 244 -7.90 30.57 -12.74
C GLU A 244 -7.70 31.80 -11.85
N VAL A 245 -8.43 32.88 -12.14
CA VAL A 245 -8.38 34.10 -11.35
C VAL A 245 -8.87 33.83 -9.93
N GLY A 246 -8.00 34.04 -8.94
CA GLY A 246 -8.32 33.84 -7.53
C GLY A 246 -7.84 32.50 -6.96
N ASP A 247 -7.28 31.62 -7.79
CA ASP A 247 -6.65 30.40 -7.32
C ASP A 247 -5.45 30.71 -6.43
N THR A 248 -5.37 29.99 -5.33
CA THR A 248 -4.26 30.02 -4.38
C THR A 248 -3.79 28.58 -4.15
N LEU A 249 -2.58 28.40 -3.65
CA LEU A 249 -2.12 27.06 -3.27
C LEU A 249 -3.04 26.43 -2.21
N LEU A 250 -3.63 27.23 -1.32
CA LEU A 250 -4.56 26.73 -0.29
C LEU A 250 -5.87 26.24 -0.90
N THR A 251 -6.46 26.99 -1.84
CA THR A 251 -7.72 26.59 -2.49
C THR A 251 -7.50 25.36 -3.34
N LEU A 252 -6.42 25.31 -4.12
CA LEU A 252 -6.06 24.15 -4.94
C LEU A 252 -5.74 22.93 -4.07
N ALA A 253 -5.01 23.08 -2.96
CA ALA A 253 -4.73 21.96 -2.06
C ALA A 253 -6.04 21.35 -1.51
N GLY A 254 -7.01 22.18 -1.15
CA GLY A 254 -8.34 21.73 -0.72
C GLY A 254 -9.12 21.04 -1.84
N GLU A 255 -9.17 21.65 -3.02
CA GLU A 255 -9.90 21.13 -4.19
C GLU A 255 -9.37 19.77 -4.65
N TYR A 256 -8.05 19.62 -4.69
CA TYR A 256 -7.40 18.39 -5.12
C TYR A 256 -7.14 17.43 -3.95
N GLY A 257 -7.52 17.78 -2.72
CA GLY A 257 -7.34 16.94 -1.54
C GLY A 257 -5.89 16.53 -1.31
N THR A 258 -4.98 17.50 -1.43
CA THR A 258 -3.55 17.39 -1.16
C THR A 258 -3.16 18.40 -0.06
N THR A 259 -1.86 18.51 0.21
CA THR A 259 -1.32 19.61 1.04
C THR A 259 -0.67 20.68 0.18
N VAL A 260 -0.49 21.86 0.76
CA VAL A 260 0.25 22.96 0.13
C VAL A 260 1.71 22.55 -0.10
N GLU A 261 2.30 21.85 0.85
CA GLU A 261 3.67 21.33 0.74
C GLU A 261 3.81 20.40 -0.47
N TRP A 262 2.85 19.49 -0.66
CA TRP A 262 2.86 18.58 -1.80
C TRP A 262 2.77 19.34 -3.14
N LEU A 263 1.89 20.35 -3.23
CA LEU A 263 1.79 21.18 -4.43
C LEU A 263 3.10 21.94 -4.69
N MET A 264 3.71 22.51 -3.65
CA MET A 264 4.97 23.23 -3.75
C MET A 264 6.13 22.32 -4.19
N GLU A 265 6.19 21.08 -3.69
CA GLU A 265 7.22 20.10 -4.07
C GLU A 265 7.10 19.66 -5.53
N ASN A 266 5.87 19.47 -6.04
CA ASN A 266 5.63 19.05 -7.43
C ASN A 266 5.61 20.22 -8.42
N ASN A 267 5.55 21.47 -7.92
CA ASN A 267 5.50 22.69 -8.72
C ASN A 267 6.55 23.69 -8.25
N PRO A 268 7.84 23.43 -8.48
CA PRO A 268 8.92 24.31 -8.02
C PRO A 268 8.78 25.73 -8.59
N ASP A 269 8.28 25.87 -9.82
CA ASP A 269 8.10 27.17 -10.49
C ASP A 269 7.05 28.06 -9.84
N VAL A 270 6.17 27.49 -9.00
CA VAL A 270 5.23 28.29 -8.21
C VAL A 270 5.96 29.07 -7.13
N HIS A 271 7.13 28.63 -6.66
CA HIS A 271 7.89 29.37 -5.66
C HIS A 271 8.40 30.69 -6.23
N ARG A 272 7.82 31.80 -5.75
CA ARG A 272 8.35 33.15 -6.05
C ARG A 272 9.27 33.56 -4.92
N PHE A 273 10.47 33.95 -5.29
CA PHE A 273 11.45 34.52 -4.38
C PHE A 273 11.63 36.01 -4.67
N GLY A 274 11.75 36.79 -3.62
CA GLY A 274 12.14 38.19 -3.66
C GLY A 274 13.49 38.38 -3.00
N ILE A 275 14.08 39.55 -3.24
CA ILE A 275 15.27 40.00 -2.51
C ILE A 275 14.83 41.14 -1.59
N HIS A 276 15.06 40.96 -0.29
CA HIS A 276 14.93 42.01 0.71
C HIS A 276 16.32 42.51 1.08
N VAL A 277 16.59 43.78 0.83
CA VAL A 277 17.84 44.42 1.28
C VAL A 277 17.68 44.75 2.76
N THR A 278 18.46 44.10 3.62
CA THR A 278 18.37 44.25 5.07
C THR A 278 18.71 45.68 5.52
N VAL A 279 17.89 46.22 6.42
CA VAL A 279 18.10 47.55 7.02
C VAL A 279 18.40 47.45 8.50
N GLU A 280 18.78 48.56 9.13
CA GLU A 280 19.09 48.60 10.56
C GLU A 280 17.90 48.13 11.40
N GLY A 281 18.13 47.14 12.27
CA GLY A 281 17.11 46.55 13.14
C GLY A 281 16.38 45.34 12.56
N ASP A 282 16.62 44.97 11.29
CA ASP A 282 16.05 43.74 10.73
C ASP A 282 16.61 42.50 11.44
N THR A 283 15.73 41.57 11.80
CA THR A 283 16.10 40.26 12.36
C THR A 283 15.41 39.18 11.54
N LEU A 284 15.91 37.94 11.58
CA LEU A 284 15.21 36.82 10.92
C LEU A 284 13.78 36.65 11.48
N LYS A 285 13.55 36.94 12.76
CA LYS A 285 12.21 36.89 13.37
C LYS A 285 11.29 37.97 12.83
N SER A 286 11.73 39.23 12.82
CA SER A 286 10.90 40.35 12.32
C SER A 286 10.61 40.19 10.83
N LEU A 287 11.60 39.79 10.03
CA LEU A 287 11.41 39.54 8.61
C LEU A 287 10.53 38.30 8.36
N ALA A 288 10.66 37.24 9.16
CA ALA A 288 9.74 36.11 9.06
C ALA A 288 8.29 36.53 9.31
N GLU A 289 8.03 37.42 10.27
CA GLU A 289 6.70 37.99 10.52
C GLU A 289 6.23 38.88 9.34
N VAL A 290 7.09 39.76 8.81
CA VAL A 290 6.77 40.63 7.66
C VAL A 290 6.40 39.82 6.41
N TYR A 291 7.21 38.81 6.11
CA TYR A 291 7.02 37.94 4.94
C TYR A 291 6.05 36.79 5.18
N LEU A 292 5.48 36.67 6.40
CA LEU A 292 4.61 35.55 6.83
C LEU A 292 5.22 34.18 6.56
N THR A 293 6.49 34.01 6.90
CA THR A 293 7.24 32.76 6.82
C THR A 293 7.79 32.38 8.19
N THR A 294 8.74 31.44 8.26
CA THR A 294 9.41 31.08 9.52
C THR A 294 10.90 31.43 9.45
N PRO A 295 11.55 31.74 10.59
CA PRO A 295 13.00 31.91 10.62
C PRO A 295 13.74 30.68 10.07
N LYS A 296 13.21 29.47 10.31
CA LYS A 296 13.74 28.22 9.75
C LYS A 296 13.72 28.22 8.22
N THR A 297 12.62 28.68 7.61
CA THR A 297 12.49 28.79 6.16
C THR A 297 13.46 29.82 5.58
N LEU A 298 13.58 31.00 6.22
CA LEU A 298 14.55 32.02 5.81
C LEU A 298 15.99 31.52 5.86
N ARG A 299 16.37 30.80 6.93
CA ARG A 299 17.70 30.17 7.04
C ARG A 299 17.97 29.20 5.91
N LYS A 300 17.00 28.31 5.62
CA LYS A 300 17.10 27.31 4.56
C LYS A 300 17.41 27.96 3.20
N TYR A 301 16.72 29.04 2.84
CA TYR A 301 16.89 29.70 1.55
C TYR A 301 18.11 30.63 1.47
N ASN A 302 18.75 30.95 2.60
CA ASN A 302 19.93 31.81 2.66
C ASN A 302 21.15 31.08 3.25
N ALA A 303 21.18 29.75 3.15
CA ALA A 303 22.33 28.95 3.50
C ALA A 303 23.46 29.12 2.45
N PRO A 304 24.74 29.06 2.84
CA PRO A 304 25.22 28.81 4.21
C PRO A 304 25.28 30.08 5.08
N THR A 305 25.11 31.27 4.49
CA THR A 305 25.39 32.56 5.13
C THR A 305 24.62 32.78 6.44
N PHE A 306 23.33 32.43 6.47
CA PHE A 306 22.48 32.62 7.65
C PHE A 306 21.99 31.34 8.31
N ASP A 307 22.49 30.16 7.91
CA ASP A 307 21.96 28.85 8.37
C ASP A 307 22.00 28.71 9.91
N PHE A 308 23.06 29.23 10.54
CA PHE A 308 23.24 29.23 12.00
C PHE A 308 22.92 30.57 12.67
N TRP A 309 22.44 31.57 11.93
CA TRP A 309 22.22 32.93 12.46
C TRP A 309 21.06 32.96 13.46
N SER A 310 21.24 33.61 14.61
CA SER A 310 20.21 33.67 15.65
C SER A 310 18.95 34.39 15.17
N GLN A 311 17.77 33.87 15.52
CA GLN A 311 16.50 34.43 15.02
C GLN A 311 16.21 35.85 15.52
N SER A 312 16.80 36.23 16.65
CA SER A 312 16.55 37.53 17.31
C SER A 312 17.72 38.52 17.15
N GLU A 313 18.81 38.12 16.50
CA GLU A 313 19.99 38.96 16.31
C GLU A 313 19.84 39.81 15.04
N PRO A 314 20.24 41.10 15.05
CA PRO A 314 20.14 41.95 13.88
C PRO A 314 21.00 41.42 12.73
N LEU A 315 20.44 41.44 11.51
CA LEU A 315 21.12 41.05 10.29
C LEU A 315 22.11 42.15 9.85
N PRO A 316 23.19 41.81 9.11
CA PRO A 316 24.09 42.80 8.52
C PRO A 316 23.31 43.72 7.58
N VAL A 317 23.51 45.04 7.67
CA VAL A 317 22.81 46.03 6.84
C VAL A 317 23.33 45.99 5.39
N GLY A 318 22.41 46.14 4.43
CA GLY A 318 22.71 46.18 3.00
C GLY A 318 22.92 44.80 2.37
N PHE A 319 22.50 43.73 3.05
CA PHE A 319 22.64 42.37 2.56
C PHE A 319 21.37 41.94 1.81
N ASP A 320 21.55 41.24 0.69
CA ASP A 320 20.46 40.68 -0.10
C ASP A 320 19.95 39.39 0.55
N LEU A 321 18.82 39.48 1.24
CA LEU A 321 18.15 38.33 1.85
C LEU A 321 17.09 37.78 0.88
N VAL A 322 17.23 36.51 0.49
CA VAL A 322 16.24 35.78 -0.29
C VAL A 322 15.03 35.49 0.59
N VAL A 323 13.87 36.00 0.21
CA VAL A 323 12.61 35.85 0.95
C VAL A 323 11.54 35.19 0.07
N PRO A 324 10.77 34.21 0.58
CA PRO A 324 9.67 33.64 -0.17
C PRO A 324 8.52 34.65 -0.27
N LEU A 325 8.07 34.96 -1.49
CA LEU A 325 6.95 35.86 -1.77
C LEU A 325 5.64 35.10 -1.98
N THR A 326 5.69 33.84 -2.40
CA THR A 326 4.50 32.99 -2.49
C THR A 326 4.02 32.59 -1.11
N ARG A 327 2.91 33.19 -0.68
CA ARG A 327 2.14 32.69 0.45
C ARG A 327 1.16 31.64 -0.06
N PRO A 328 0.81 30.64 0.76
CA PRO A 328 -0.22 29.67 0.39
C PRO A 328 -1.56 30.31 -0.01
N SER A 329 -1.86 31.50 0.53
CA SER A 329 -3.06 32.28 0.26
C SER A 329 -2.88 33.39 -0.79
N THR A 330 -1.68 33.58 -1.34
CA THR A 330 -1.48 34.57 -2.42
C THR A 330 -2.09 34.03 -3.71
N PRO A 331 -2.87 34.85 -4.46
CA PRO A 331 -3.35 34.46 -5.78
C PRO A 331 -2.20 34.12 -6.73
N LEU A 332 -2.33 33.00 -7.45
CA LEU A 332 -1.42 32.60 -8.51
C LEU A 332 -1.72 33.40 -9.79
N ASP A 333 -0.74 33.44 -10.71
CA ASP A 333 -0.96 34.11 -11.99
C ASP A 333 -1.93 33.28 -12.82
N PRO A 334 -2.99 33.85 -13.42
CA PRO A 334 -3.92 33.09 -14.26
C PRO A 334 -3.24 32.49 -15.49
N GLY A 335 -3.62 31.28 -15.86
CA GLY A 335 -3.03 30.55 -16.99
C GLY A 335 -1.66 29.94 -16.69
N GLN A 336 -1.24 29.92 -15.44
CA GLN A 336 -0.06 29.19 -14.99
C GLN A 336 -0.37 27.70 -14.98
N GLU A 337 0.50 26.89 -15.61
CA GLU A 337 0.42 25.44 -15.57
C GLU A 337 0.82 24.92 -14.18
N LEU A 338 0.04 23.98 -13.65
CA LEU A 338 0.23 23.40 -12.34
C LEU A 338 -0.04 21.89 -12.39
N LEU A 339 0.93 21.11 -11.93
CA LEU A 339 0.83 19.68 -11.73
C LEU A 339 0.02 19.38 -10.47
N VAL A 340 -1.09 18.68 -10.66
CA VAL A 340 -2.05 18.28 -9.63
C VAL A 340 -2.35 16.79 -9.75
N PRO A 341 -2.88 16.12 -8.72
CA PRO A 341 -3.34 14.74 -8.88
C PRO A 341 -4.54 14.67 -9.84
N LEU A 342 -4.51 13.70 -10.74
CA LEU A 342 -5.59 13.42 -11.71
C LEU A 342 -6.93 13.13 -11.01
N PHE A 343 -6.91 12.28 -9.99
CA PHE A 343 -8.11 11.96 -9.22
C PHE A 343 -8.32 13.03 -8.16
N ARG A 344 -9.38 13.83 -8.23
CA ARG A 344 -9.82 14.76 -7.17
C ARG A 344 -10.62 13.99 -6.10
N PRO A 345 -10.85 14.58 -4.91
CA PRO A 345 -11.72 14.00 -3.89
C PRO A 345 -13.10 13.58 -4.41
N SER A 346 -13.65 14.34 -5.37
CA SER A 346 -14.97 14.12 -5.97
C SER A 346 -14.94 13.32 -7.29
N THR A 347 -13.76 12.97 -7.81
CA THR A 347 -13.65 12.20 -9.06
C THR A 347 -14.20 10.79 -8.85
N LEU A 348 -15.04 10.33 -9.78
CA LEU A 348 -15.49 8.94 -9.81
C LEU A 348 -14.29 8.01 -10.03
N LEU A 349 -14.17 7.02 -9.15
CA LEU A 349 -13.06 6.08 -9.21
C LEU A 349 -13.31 5.02 -10.30
N PRO A 350 -12.23 4.52 -10.95
CA PRO A 350 -12.35 3.40 -11.86
C PRO A 350 -12.74 2.14 -11.11
N ASP A 351 -13.21 1.13 -11.85
CA ASP A 351 -13.40 -0.22 -11.32
C ASP A 351 -12.04 -0.84 -10.98
N THR A 352 -11.78 -1.01 -9.68
CA THR A 352 -10.52 -1.48 -9.12
C THR A 352 -10.73 -1.91 -7.66
N TRP A 353 -9.65 -2.30 -6.98
CA TRP A 353 -9.64 -2.45 -5.53
C TRP A 353 -8.70 -1.43 -4.88
N LEU A 354 -8.99 -1.08 -3.62
CA LEU A 354 -8.22 -0.12 -2.82
C LEU A 354 -7.84 -0.71 -1.47
N HIS A 355 -6.64 -0.39 -1.00
CA HIS A 355 -6.24 -0.59 0.38
C HIS A 355 -6.83 0.47 1.32
N LEU A 356 -7.30 0.01 2.48
CA LEU A 356 -7.81 0.83 3.57
C LEU A 356 -6.85 0.84 4.77
N PRO A 357 -6.79 1.95 5.52
CA PRO A 357 -6.00 2.02 6.74
C PRO A 357 -6.55 1.08 7.83
N PRO A 358 -5.77 0.82 8.90
CA PRO A 358 -6.29 0.14 10.07
C PRO A 358 -7.50 0.87 10.62
N ARG A 359 -8.60 0.15 10.88
CA ARG A 359 -9.63 0.68 11.76
C ARG A 359 -9.00 0.86 13.14
N ARG A 360 -8.78 2.12 13.53
CA ARG A 360 -8.62 2.45 14.95
C ARG A 360 -10.02 2.35 15.54
N ARG A 361 -10.20 1.70 16.70
CA ARG A 361 -11.48 1.80 17.41
C ARG A 361 -11.86 3.29 17.49
N SER A 362 -13.00 3.65 16.93
CA SER A 362 -13.72 4.80 17.44
C SER A 362 -13.95 4.51 18.91
N PHE A 363 -13.72 5.49 19.79
CA PHE A 363 -14.24 5.44 21.17
C PHE A 363 -15.79 5.55 21.17
N ALA A 364 -16.46 4.80 20.29
CA ALA A 364 -17.89 4.75 20.16
C ALA A 364 -18.34 3.40 20.71
N ASP A 365 -19.03 3.51 21.84
CA ASP A 365 -19.70 2.50 22.64
C ASP A 365 -18.84 1.53 23.48
N PRO A 366 -18.63 1.81 24.79
CA PRO A 366 -18.02 0.86 25.72
C PRO A 366 -18.88 -0.39 26.01
N ASP A 367 -20.14 -0.42 25.56
CA ASP A 367 -21.07 -1.54 25.80
C ASP A 367 -21.26 -2.50 24.61
N ASP A 368 -20.59 -2.31 23.47
CA ASP A 368 -20.60 -3.30 22.39
C ASP A 368 -19.73 -4.53 22.76
N ARG A 369 -20.35 -5.46 23.49
CA ARG A 369 -19.79 -6.75 23.93
C ARG A 369 -20.13 -7.91 23.00
N SER A 370 -20.63 -7.64 21.80
CA SER A 370 -21.13 -8.67 20.88
C SER A 370 -20.09 -9.73 20.45
N TYR A 371 -18.79 -9.51 20.72
CA TYR A 371 -17.70 -10.42 20.38
C TYR A 371 -17.01 -11.10 21.58
N LEU A 372 -17.43 -10.82 22.82
CA LEU A 372 -16.76 -11.35 24.02
C LEU A 372 -17.28 -12.71 24.50
N ASP A 373 -18.42 -13.19 23.99
CA ASP A 373 -19.05 -14.44 24.46
C ASP A 373 -18.80 -15.62 23.51
N VAL A 374 -17.54 -15.96 23.25
CA VAL A 374 -17.19 -17.28 22.72
C VAL A 374 -15.92 -17.78 23.41
N ASP A 375 -16.07 -18.25 24.65
CA ASP A 375 -15.11 -19.22 25.16
C ASP A 375 -15.20 -20.48 24.28
N PRO A 376 -14.09 -21.02 23.77
CA PRO A 376 -14.12 -22.32 23.11
C PRO A 376 -14.61 -23.35 24.12
N GLU A 377 -15.68 -24.09 23.79
CA GLU A 377 -16.08 -25.24 24.59
C GLU A 377 -14.85 -26.15 24.81
N PRO A 378 -14.57 -26.57 26.06
CA PRO A 378 -13.45 -27.47 26.31
C PRO A 378 -13.68 -28.78 25.53
N GLU A 379 -12.62 -29.26 24.88
CA GLU A 379 -12.63 -30.54 24.14
C GLU A 379 -13.25 -31.66 25.00
N PRO A 380 -14.12 -32.52 24.43
CA PRO A 380 -14.68 -33.64 25.19
C PRO A 380 -13.55 -34.58 25.60
N GLU A 381 -13.43 -34.83 26.92
CA GLU A 381 -12.46 -35.78 27.47
C GLU A 381 -12.62 -37.16 26.79
N PRO A 382 -11.51 -37.89 26.55
CA PRO A 382 -11.59 -39.22 25.96
C PRO A 382 -12.36 -40.15 26.91
N THR A 383 -13.52 -40.60 26.45
CA THR A 383 -14.28 -41.67 27.10
C THR A 383 -13.42 -42.94 27.17
N THR A 384 -12.80 -43.17 28.32
CA THR A 384 -12.41 -44.52 28.75
C THR A 384 -13.68 -45.23 29.20
N GLU A 385 -14.23 -46.08 28.35
CA GLU A 385 -15.22 -47.08 28.73
C GLU A 385 -14.55 -48.46 28.96
N PRO A 386 -15.15 -49.30 29.81
CA PRO A 386 -14.46 -50.19 30.76
C PRO A 386 -13.81 -51.47 30.19
#